data_AF-A0A4Q4YEM1-F1
#
_entry.id   AF-A0A4Q4YEM1-F1
#
_cell.length_a   1.000
_cell.length_b   1.000
_cell.length_c   1.000
_cell.angle_alpha   90.00
_cell.angle_beta   90.00
_cell.angle_gamma   90.00
#
_symmetry.space_group_name_H-M   'P 1'
#
loop_
_entity.id
_entity.type
_entity.pdbx_description
1 polymer ?
#
loop_
_entity_poly.entity_id
_entity_poly.type
_entity_poly.pdbx_seq_one_letter_code
_entity_poly.pdbx_strand_id
1 'polypeptide(L)'
;MDGLNEYRTARVAQVLSDFRTLQYYIAAAPVDPTNPDDYYTEGWAALRQCALDGQHILNVSADVTVPQAAGGEDEQARAELQQVLLDAYARRHEAQKIYLRQAAAQHWIEYREHVLQGQQPSSAHRRQLRACDERLRAELRQITDEAIYEQLRNSDISMGRWTAEDPSLRTVLRWLRARPQTT
;
A
#
# COMPACT_ATOMS: atom_id res chain seq x y z
N MET A 1 23.03 11.12 -24.14
CA MET A 1 22.16 11.97 -23.31
C MET A 1 20.78 12.18 -23.96
N ASP A 2 19.70 11.76 -23.29
CA ASP A 2 18.31 11.89 -23.77
C ASP A 2 17.56 13.12 -23.21
N GLY A 3 18.17 13.86 -22.28
CA GLY A 3 17.61 15.08 -21.70
C GLY A 3 16.43 14.85 -20.73
N LEU A 4 16.16 13.60 -20.32
CA LEU A 4 14.97 13.27 -19.54
C LEU A 4 15.22 13.16 -18.02
N ASN A 5 16.45 13.39 -17.55
CA ASN A 5 16.81 13.22 -16.13
C ASN A 5 16.04 14.16 -15.19
N GLU A 6 15.65 15.36 -15.64
CA GLU A 6 14.80 16.26 -14.86
C GLU A 6 13.40 15.68 -14.64
N TYR A 7 12.80 15.08 -15.69
CA TYR A 7 11.51 14.40 -15.60
C TYR A 7 11.59 13.16 -14.69
N ARG A 8 12.67 12.39 -14.77
CA ARG A 8 12.93 11.25 -13.88
C ARG A 8 13.05 11.68 -12.42
N THR A 9 13.80 12.74 -12.16
CA THR A 9 13.94 13.32 -10.82
C THR A 9 12.59 13.76 -10.26
N ALA A 10 11.81 14.51 -11.04
CA ALA A 10 10.48 14.93 -10.64
C ALA A 10 9.55 13.73 -10.37
N ARG A 11 9.61 12.69 -11.20
CA ARG A 11 8.79 11.49 -11.05
C ARG A 11 9.14 10.70 -9.78
N VAL A 12 10.43 10.52 -9.50
CA VAL A 12 10.90 9.92 -8.24
C VAL A 12 10.36 10.70 -7.04
N ALA A 13 10.48 12.03 -7.05
CA ALA A 13 10.01 12.88 -5.95
C ALA A 13 8.49 12.75 -5.72
N GLN A 14 7.70 12.68 -6.79
CA GLN A 14 6.24 12.48 -6.71
C GLN A 14 5.89 11.14 -6.05
N VAL A 15 6.50 10.05 -6.51
CA VAL A 15 6.23 8.70 -5.99
C VAL A 15 6.65 8.59 -4.51
N LEU A 16 7.79 9.17 -4.14
CA LEU A 16 8.24 9.22 -2.75
C LEU A 16 7.30 10.05 -1.87
N SER A 17 6.78 11.16 -2.38
CA SER A 17 5.81 11.98 -1.64
C SER A 17 4.50 11.22 -1.40
N ASP A 18 3.98 10.52 -2.42
CA ASP A 18 2.77 9.69 -2.25
C ASP A 18 3.00 8.58 -1.22
N PHE A 19 4.15 7.89 -1.30
CA PHE A 19 4.52 6.86 -0.34
C PHE A 19 4.56 7.43 1.09
N ARG A 20 5.17 8.60 1.30
CA ARG A 20 5.19 9.27 2.61
C ARG A 20 3.78 9.56 3.13
N THR A 21 2.86 9.99 2.27
CA THR A 21 1.46 10.18 2.65
C THR A 21 0.81 8.87 3.08
N LEU A 22 1.06 7.76 2.38
CA LEU A 22 0.57 6.44 2.77
C LEU A 22 1.17 5.99 4.10
N GLN A 23 2.46 6.23 4.35
CA GLN A 23 3.11 5.92 5.64
C GLN A 23 2.38 6.59 6.81
N TYR A 24 1.97 7.85 6.65
CA TYR A 24 1.21 8.57 7.68
C TYR A 24 -0.13 7.89 7.98
N TYR A 25 -0.91 7.56 6.94
CA TYR A 25 -2.20 6.89 7.14
C TYR A 25 -2.06 5.49 7.72
N ILE A 26 -1.06 4.74 7.28
CA ILE A 26 -0.80 3.39 7.80
C ILE A 26 -0.47 3.42 9.29
N ALA A 27 0.37 4.37 9.70
CA ALA A 27 0.78 4.52 11.10
C ALA A 27 -0.35 5.07 12.00
N ALA A 28 -1.30 5.80 11.45
CA ALA A 28 -2.41 6.39 12.21
C ALA A 28 -3.58 5.42 12.45
N ALA A 29 -3.60 4.25 11.80
CA ALA A 29 -4.71 3.30 11.93
C ALA A 29 -4.77 2.68 13.34
N PRO A 30 -5.97 2.51 13.92
CA PRO A 30 -6.11 1.85 15.21
C PRO A 30 -5.77 0.36 15.11
N VAL A 31 -5.14 -0.18 16.14
CA VAL A 31 -4.73 -1.60 16.19
C VAL A 31 -5.45 -2.40 17.27
N ASP A 32 -6.00 -1.72 18.26
CA ASP A 32 -6.71 -2.34 19.39
C ASP A 32 -8.16 -1.83 19.48
N PRO A 33 -9.13 -2.74 19.69
CA PRO A 33 -10.50 -2.34 19.95
C PRO A 33 -10.66 -1.74 21.35
N THR A 34 -11.60 -0.82 21.48
CA THR A 34 -12.04 -0.33 22.80
C THR A 34 -12.71 -1.43 23.63
N ASN A 35 -13.42 -2.36 22.98
CA ASN A 35 -14.04 -3.52 23.62
C ASN A 35 -13.16 -4.77 23.44
N PRO A 36 -12.68 -5.41 24.53
CA PRO A 36 -11.88 -6.64 24.45
C PRO A 36 -12.58 -7.80 23.71
N ASP A 37 -13.91 -7.86 23.75
CA ASP A 37 -14.67 -8.93 23.06
C ASP A 37 -14.53 -8.86 21.53
N ASP A 38 -14.19 -7.69 20.99
CA ASP A 38 -14.00 -7.50 19.55
C ASP A 38 -12.58 -7.88 19.09
N TYR A 39 -11.66 -8.18 20.01
CA TYR A 39 -10.26 -8.45 19.69
C TYR A 39 -10.09 -9.53 18.61
N TYR A 40 -10.80 -10.65 18.73
CA TYR A 40 -10.70 -11.78 17.79
C TYR A 40 -11.62 -11.69 16.57
N THR A 41 -12.31 -10.57 16.40
CA THR A 41 -13.20 -10.40 15.25
C THR A 41 -12.40 -10.08 13.98
N GLU A 42 -13.00 -10.39 12.82
CA GLU A 42 -12.29 -10.43 11.55
C GLU A 42 -11.70 -9.07 11.13
N GLY A 43 -12.45 -7.97 11.31
CA GLY A 43 -11.95 -6.64 10.97
C GLY A 43 -10.79 -6.19 11.87
N TRP A 44 -10.87 -6.44 13.18
CA TRP A 44 -9.78 -6.13 14.10
C TRP A 44 -8.53 -7.00 13.87
N ALA A 45 -8.71 -8.28 13.53
CA ALA A 45 -7.61 -9.14 13.11
C ALA A 45 -6.96 -8.62 11.81
N ALA A 46 -7.75 -8.18 10.84
CA ALA A 46 -7.24 -7.59 9.61
C ALA A 46 -6.45 -6.29 9.85
N LEU A 47 -6.93 -5.39 10.72
CA LEU A 47 -6.19 -4.16 11.07
C LEU A 47 -4.84 -4.44 11.73
N ARG A 48 -4.79 -5.40 12.66
CA ARG A 48 -3.53 -5.79 13.28
C ARG A 48 -2.55 -6.37 12.27
N GLN A 49 -3.03 -7.20 11.34
CA GLN A 49 -2.17 -7.69 10.25
C GLN A 49 -1.64 -6.52 9.41
N CYS A 50 -2.50 -5.56 9.05
CA CYS A 50 -2.06 -4.38 8.31
C CYS A 50 -1.03 -3.53 9.09
N ALA A 51 -1.11 -3.48 10.42
CA ALA A 51 -0.12 -2.78 11.23
C ALA A 51 1.25 -3.50 11.24
N LEU A 52 1.25 -4.84 11.28
CA LEU A 52 2.48 -5.62 11.12
C LEU A 52 3.09 -5.43 9.73
N ASP A 53 2.27 -5.51 8.68
CA ASP A 53 2.69 -5.30 7.30
C ASP A 53 3.21 -3.85 7.10
N GLY A 54 2.52 -2.88 7.70
CA GLY A 54 2.89 -1.48 7.75
C GLY A 54 4.25 -1.26 8.42
N GLN A 55 4.46 -1.85 9.59
CA GLN A 55 5.75 -1.77 10.27
C GLN A 55 6.87 -2.42 9.45
N HIS A 56 6.59 -3.54 8.78
CA HIS A 56 7.54 -4.21 7.91
C HIS A 56 7.98 -3.28 6.76
N ILE A 57 7.05 -2.68 6.02
CA ILE A 57 7.41 -1.79 4.90
C ILE A 57 8.15 -0.53 5.34
N LEU A 58 7.89 -0.04 6.57
CA LEU A 58 8.63 1.08 7.17
C LEU A 58 10.07 0.70 7.57
N ASN A 59 10.27 -0.54 8.05
CA ASN A 59 11.56 -1.02 8.53
C ASN A 59 12.48 -1.52 7.40
N VAL A 60 11.92 -1.89 6.25
CA VAL A 60 12.73 -2.32 5.11
C VAL A 60 13.48 -1.11 4.53
N SER A 61 14.81 -1.11 4.69
CA SER A 61 15.73 -0.12 4.13
C SER A 61 15.56 0.04 2.62
N ALA A 62 15.72 1.27 2.13
CA ALA A 62 15.82 1.54 0.69
C ALA A 62 16.92 0.66 0.08
N ASP A 63 16.71 0.19 -1.14
CA ASP A 63 17.82 -0.43 -1.86
C ASP A 63 18.90 0.64 -2.11
N VAL A 64 20.12 0.32 -1.67
CA VAL A 64 21.29 1.17 -1.80
C VAL A 64 22.22 0.70 -2.93
N THR A 65 21.78 -0.27 -3.72
CA THR A 65 22.54 -0.76 -4.87
C THR A 65 22.63 0.35 -5.93
N VAL A 66 23.86 0.72 -6.29
CA VAL A 66 24.12 1.68 -7.35
C VAL A 66 24.38 0.91 -8.64
N PRO A 67 23.52 1.02 -9.66
CA PRO A 67 23.76 0.37 -10.95
C PRO A 67 24.97 1.03 -11.65
N GLN A 68 25.77 0.23 -12.37
CA GLN A 68 26.86 0.76 -13.18
C GLN A 68 26.43 0.84 -14.65
N ALA A 69 26.33 2.06 -15.19
CA ALA A 69 25.97 2.28 -16.59
C ALA A 69 27.20 2.26 -17.49
N ALA A 70 27.06 1.71 -18.70
CA ALA A 70 28.04 1.89 -19.77
C ALA A 70 27.75 3.25 -20.45
N GLY A 71 28.38 4.32 -20.00
CA GLY A 71 28.16 5.66 -20.53
C GLY A 71 28.83 6.76 -19.71
N GLY A 72 28.46 8.01 -20.00
CA GLY A 72 28.91 9.17 -19.23
C GLY A 72 28.07 9.39 -17.97
N GLU A 73 28.28 10.53 -17.32
CA GLU A 73 27.59 10.91 -16.08
C GLU A 73 26.05 10.92 -16.26
N ASP A 74 25.54 11.28 -17.43
CA ASP A 74 24.10 11.33 -17.68
C ASP A 74 23.45 9.94 -17.76
N GLU A 75 24.14 9.00 -18.41
CA GLU A 75 23.69 7.61 -18.49
C GLU A 75 23.76 6.94 -17.11
N GLN A 76 24.77 7.30 -16.30
CA GLN A 76 24.86 6.88 -14.91
C GLN A 76 23.72 7.45 -14.05
N ALA A 77 23.46 8.76 -14.14
CA ALA A 77 22.36 9.41 -13.44
C ALA A 77 20.99 8.83 -13.84
N ARG A 78 20.81 8.52 -15.14
CA ARG A 78 19.61 7.82 -15.62
C ARG A 78 19.44 6.47 -14.93
N ALA A 79 20.50 5.66 -14.88
CA ALA A 79 20.45 4.32 -14.30
C ALA A 79 20.10 4.38 -12.80
N GLU A 80 20.72 5.30 -12.07
CA GLU A 80 20.43 5.55 -10.66
C GLU A 80 18.97 5.98 -10.44
N LEU A 81 18.48 6.95 -11.20
CA LEU A 81 17.10 7.42 -11.10
C LEU A 81 16.08 6.32 -11.42
N GLN A 82 16.36 5.44 -12.39
CA GLN A 82 15.49 4.31 -12.71
C GLN A 82 15.47 3.26 -11.59
N GLN A 83 16.60 3.01 -10.93
CA GLN A 83 16.68 2.13 -9.77
C GLN A 83 15.87 2.68 -8.59
N VAL A 84 16.06 3.96 -8.27
CA VAL A 84 15.33 4.65 -7.20
C VAL A 84 13.84 4.69 -7.51
N LEU A 85 13.46 4.96 -8.77
CA LEU A 85 12.07 4.95 -9.20
C LEU A 85 11.44 3.58 -8.99
N LEU A 86 12.12 2.49 -9.37
CA LEU A 86 11.63 1.14 -9.14
C LEU A 86 11.38 0.86 -7.65
N ASP A 87 12.34 1.23 -6.80
CA ASP A 87 12.25 1.04 -5.36
C ASP A 87 11.07 1.82 -4.74
N ALA A 88 10.96 3.10 -5.09
CA ALA A 88 9.89 3.98 -4.63
C ALA A 88 8.52 3.50 -5.12
N TYR A 89 8.41 3.08 -6.38
CA TYR A 89 7.16 2.61 -6.96
C TYR A 89 6.67 1.33 -6.29
N ALA A 90 7.59 0.40 -6.02
CA ALA A 90 7.28 -0.84 -5.33
C ALA A 90 6.82 -0.59 -3.89
N ARG A 91 7.49 0.32 -3.16
CA ARG A 91 7.06 0.74 -1.81
C ARG A 91 5.68 1.38 -1.82
N ARG A 92 5.41 2.30 -2.76
CA ARG A 92 4.11 2.94 -2.91
C ARG A 92 3.02 1.91 -3.21
N HIS A 93 3.29 0.95 -4.09
CA HIS A 93 2.36 -0.12 -4.45
C HIS A 93 1.98 -0.96 -3.22
N GLU A 94 2.96 -1.44 -2.47
CA GLU A 94 2.70 -2.27 -1.29
C GLU A 94 2.04 -1.46 -0.16
N ALA A 95 2.43 -0.20 0.03
CA ALA A 95 1.76 0.70 0.97
C ALA A 95 0.28 0.94 0.58
N GLN A 96 -0.01 1.12 -0.71
CA GLN A 96 -1.38 1.28 -1.19
C GLN A 96 -2.22 0.04 -0.88
N LYS A 97 -1.65 -1.15 -1.04
CA LYS A 97 -2.32 -2.41 -0.66
C LYS A 97 -2.69 -2.43 0.83
N ILE A 98 -1.73 -2.10 1.70
CA ILE A 98 -1.94 -2.07 3.16
C ILE A 98 -3.01 -1.04 3.50
N TYR A 99 -2.92 0.17 2.94
CA TYR A 99 -3.89 1.24 3.16
C TYR A 99 -5.32 0.84 2.76
N LEU A 100 -5.51 0.22 1.59
CA LEU A 100 -6.82 -0.25 1.15
C LEU A 100 -7.38 -1.35 2.06
N ARG A 101 -6.52 -2.26 2.55
CA ARG A 101 -6.93 -3.30 3.50
C ARG A 101 -7.32 -2.71 4.86
N GLN A 102 -6.61 -1.67 5.31
CA GLN A 102 -6.98 -0.91 6.51
C GLN A 102 -8.34 -0.22 6.34
N ALA A 103 -8.56 0.44 5.21
CA ALA A 103 -9.84 1.10 4.93
C ALA A 103 -11.01 0.09 4.93
N ALA A 104 -10.85 -1.08 4.30
CA ALA A 104 -11.88 -2.13 4.32
C ALA A 104 -12.19 -2.62 5.74
N ALA A 105 -11.17 -2.77 6.57
CA ALA A 105 -11.33 -3.19 7.96
C ALA A 105 -11.96 -2.08 8.84
N GLN A 106 -11.63 -0.80 8.60
CA GLN A 106 -12.26 0.35 9.26
C GLN A 106 -13.74 0.43 8.90
N HIS A 107 -14.11 0.30 7.61
CA HIS A 107 -15.52 0.23 7.21
C HIS A 107 -16.25 -0.92 7.91
N TRP A 108 -15.62 -2.09 8.04
CA TRP A 108 -16.21 -3.21 8.79
C TRP A 108 -16.50 -2.85 10.26
N ILE A 109 -15.59 -2.13 10.92
CA ILE A 109 -15.79 -1.65 12.30
C ILE A 109 -16.98 -0.70 12.36
N GLU A 110 -17.01 0.31 11.49
CA GLU A 110 -18.11 1.29 11.43
C GLU A 110 -19.47 0.61 11.22
N TYR A 111 -19.55 -0.36 10.29
CA TYR A 111 -20.78 -1.12 10.06
C TYR A 111 -21.17 -1.97 11.26
N ARG A 112 -20.21 -2.62 11.90
CA ARG A 112 -20.46 -3.42 13.11
C ARG A 112 -20.99 -2.54 14.24
N GLU A 113 -20.36 -1.40 14.48
CA GLU A 113 -20.81 -0.44 15.50
C GLU A 113 -22.22 0.06 15.21
N HIS A 114 -22.54 0.34 13.94
CA HIS A 114 -23.89 0.72 13.53
C HIS A 114 -24.93 -0.38 13.77
N VAL A 115 -24.57 -1.65 13.53
CA VAL A 115 -25.45 -2.80 13.79
C VAL A 115 -25.68 -3.00 15.28
N LEU A 116 -24.63 -2.83 16.09
CA LEU A 116 -24.69 -3.07 17.53
C LEU A 116 -25.29 -1.90 18.32
N GLN A 117 -25.16 -0.65 17.84
CA GLN A 117 -25.64 0.55 18.51
C GLN A 117 -25.20 0.63 20.00
N GLY A 118 -23.97 0.16 20.29
CA GLY A 118 -23.42 0.08 21.65
C GLY A 118 -23.91 -1.10 22.50
N GLN A 119 -24.77 -1.97 21.96
CA GLN A 119 -25.20 -3.19 22.63
C GLN A 119 -24.23 -4.35 22.38
N GLN A 120 -24.27 -5.36 23.25
CA GLN A 120 -23.52 -6.59 23.01
C GLN A 120 -24.12 -7.40 21.84
N PRO A 121 -23.29 -8.14 21.08
CA PRO A 121 -23.76 -9.06 20.06
C PRO A 121 -24.78 -10.06 20.61
N SER A 122 -25.95 -10.16 19.96
CA SER A 122 -27.02 -11.08 20.36
C SER A 122 -27.54 -11.87 19.15
N SER A 123 -28.46 -12.81 19.39
CA SER A 123 -29.10 -13.55 18.30
C SER A 123 -29.84 -12.65 17.31
N ALA A 124 -30.33 -11.48 17.75
CA ALA A 124 -30.99 -10.51 16.89
C ALA A 124 -30.03 -9.90 15.86
N HIS A 125 -28.77 -9.66 16.24
CA HIS A 125 -27.75 -9.05 15.37
C HIS A 125 -27.07 -10.06 14.43
N ARG A 126 -27.22 -11.36 14.68
CA ARG A 126 -26.44 -12.43 14.03
C ARG A 126 -26.44 -12.38 12.50
N ARG A 127 -27.56 -12.04 11.87
CA ARG A 127 -27.65 -11.96 10.40
C ARG A 127 -26.88 -10.76 9.86
N GLN A 128 -27.00 -9.61 10.49
CA GLN A 128 -26.36 -8.37 10.07
C GLN A 128 -24.84 -8.43 10.31
N LEU A 129 -24.41 -8.96 11.45
CA LEU A 129 -22.97 -9.15 11.72
C LEU A 129 -22.30 -10.09 10.72
N ARG A 130 -22.98 -11.16 10.31
CA ARG A 130 -22.48 -12.03 9.23
C ARG A 130 -22.39 -11.30 7.89
N ALA A 131 -23.34 -10.42 7.58
CA ALA A 131 -23.27 -9.60 6.38
C ALA A 131 -22.07 -8.62 6.41
N CYS A 132 -21.70 -8.09 7.59
CA CYS A 132 -20.47 -7.31 7.75
C CYS A 132 -19.24 -8.15 7.36
N ASP A 133 -19.10 -9.37 7.90
CA ASP A 133 -17.97 -10.26 7.61
C ASP A 133 -17.90 -10.63 6.11
N GLU A 134 -19.04 -10.97 5.51
CA GLU A 134 -19.13 -11.28 4.07
C GLU A 134 -18.70 -10.10 3.20
N ARG A 135 -19.09 -8.89 3.57
CA ARG A 135 -18.70 -7.67 2.88
C ARG A 135 -17.21 -7.40 3.02
N LEU A 136 -16.64 -7.49 4.22
CA LEU A 136 -15.19 -7.34 4.42
C LEU A 136 -14.41 -8.30 3.53
N ARG A 137 -14.80 -9.58 3.52
CA ARG A 137 -14.16 -10.58 2.65
C ARG A 137 -14.31 -10.24 1.17
N ALA A 138 -15.45 -9.67 0.76
CA ALA A 138 -15.65 -9.23 -0.62
C ALA A 138 -14.75 -8.04 -0.99
N GLU A 139 -14.64 -7.04 -0.12
CA GLU A 139 -13.74 -5.89 -0.31
C GLU A 139 -12.27 -6.36 -0.36
N LEU A 140 -11.84 -7.19 0.59
CA LEU A 140 -10.48 -7.72 0.62
C LEU A 140 -10.12 -8.56 -0.63
N ARG A 141 -11.08 -9.30 -1.20
CA ARG A 141 -10.87 -10.06 -2.46
C ARG A 141 -10.68 -9.18 -3.68
N GLN A 142 -11.20 -7.95 -3.67
CA GLN A 142 -11.06 -7.00 -4.78
C GLN A 142 -9.71 -6.27 -4.76
N ILE A 143 -9.01 -6.28 -3.62
CA ILE A 143 -7.70 -5.66 -3.46
C ILE A 143 -6.64 -6.61 -4.06
N THR A 144 -6.52 -6.60 -5.39
CA THR A 144 -5.50 -7.34 -6.13
C THR A 144 -4.37 -6.43 -6.58
N ASP A 145 -3.21 -7.02 -6.90
CA ASP A 145 -2.06 -6.29 -7.42
C ASP A 145 -2.37 -5.57 -8.74
N GLU A 146 -3.17 -6.18 -9.62
CA GLU A 146 -3.62 -5.58 -10.88
C GLU A 146 -4.52 -4.38 -10.63
N ALA A 147 -5.50 -4.50 -9.73
CA ALA A 147 -6.42 -3.42 -9.41
C ALA A 147 -5.67 -2.21 -8.81
N ILE A 148 -4.74 -2.46 -7.89
CA ILE A 148 -3.91 -1.41 -7.28
C ILE A 148 -3.04 -0.73 -8.34
N TYR A 149 -2.38 -1.52 -9.18
CA TYR A 149 -1.50 -0.99 -10.21
C TYR A 149 -2.24 -0.09 -11.19
N GLU A 150 -3.40 -0.53 -11.68
CA GLU A 150 -4.23 0.28 -12.58
C GLU A 150 -4.78 1.53 -11.88
N GLN A 151 -5.22 1.43 -10.63
CA GLN A 151 -5.68 2.58 -9.86
C GLN A 151 -4.57 3.64 -9.72
N LEU A 152 -3.37 3.24 -9.31
CA LEU A 152 -2.23 4.14 -9.14
C LEU A 152 -1.83 4.78 -10.47
N ARG A 153 -1.74 3.97 -11.54
CA ARG A 153 -1.40 4.44 -12.88
C ARG A 153 -2.42 5.45 -13.41
N ASN A 154 -3.71 5.16 -13.28
CA ASN A 154 -4.78 6.05 -13.73
C ASN A 154 -4.80 7.36 -12.93
N SER A 155 -4.55 7.29 -11.61
CA SER A 155 -4.38 8.48 -10.78
C SER A 155 -3.22 9.34 -11.26
N ASP A 156 -2.05 8.75 -11.49
CA ASP A 156 -0.87 9.49 -11.97
C ASP A 156 -1.12 10.17 -13.33
N ILE A 157 -1.79 9.48 -14.26
CA ILE A 157 -2.18 10.02 -15.56
C ILE A 157 -3.17 11.19 -15.39
N SER A 158 -4.19 11.03 -14.54
CA SER A 158 -5.17 12.10 -14.29
C SER A 158 -4.56 13.36 -13.67
N MET A 159 -3.45 13.20 -12.92
CA MET A 159 -2.68 14.31 -12.35
C MET A 159 -1.68 14.92 -13.33
N GLY A 160 -1.63 14.45 -14.58
CA GLY A 160 -0.69 14.94 -15.60
C GLY A 160 0.78 14.61 -15.31
N ARG A 161 1.05 13.57 -14.51
CA ARG A 161 2.42 13.17 -14.15
C ARG A 161 3.10 12.46 -15.32
N TRP A 162 4.42 12.59 -15.41
CA TRP A 162 5.22 11.88 -16.40
C TRP A 162 5.37 10.41 -16.01
N THR A 163 4.71 9.52 -16.76
CA THR A 163 4.63 8.07 -16.48
C THR A 163 5.32 7.21 -17.53
N ALA A 164 6.06 7.82 -18.47
CA ALA A 164 6.61 7.12 -19.65
C ALA A 164 7.62 6.02 -19.28
N GLU A 165 8.31 6.15 -18.15
CA GLU A 165 9.28 5.17 -17.64
C GLU A 165 8.83 4.49 -16.35
N ASP A 166 7.53 4.53 -16.02
CA ASP A 166 7.03 3.84 -14.85
C ASP A 166 7.27 2.32 -14.96
N PRO A 167 7.70 1.65 -13.87
CA PRO A 167 7.92 0.21 -13.88
C PRO A 167 6.62 -0.57 -14.18
N SER A 168 6.74 -1.66 -14.95
CA SER A 168 5.64 -2.61 -15.12
C SER A 168 5.28 -3.32 -13.82
N LEU A 169 4.01 -3.74 -13.66
CA LEU A 169 3.57 -4.53 -12.49
C LEU A 169 4.46 -5.76 -12.26
N ARG A 170 4.83 -6.47 -13.33
CA ARG A 170 5.71 -7.64 -13.25
C ARG A 170 7.07 -7.28 -12.63
N THR A 171 7.63 -6.13 -12.99
CA THR A 171 8.91 -5.64 -12.44
C THR A 171 8.75 -5.30 -10.96
N VAL A 172 7.66 -4.62 -10.59
CA VAL A 172 7.33 -4.28 -9.20
C VAL A 172 7.19 -5.53 -8.33
N LEU A 173 6.40 -6.52 -8.76
CA LEU A 173 6.20 -7.75 -7.99
C LEU A 173 7.47 -8.59 -7.88
N ARG A 174 8.33 -8.56 -8.91
CA ARG A 174 9.65 -9.21 -8.82
C ARG A 174 10.54 -8.49 -7.81
N TRP A 175 10.52 -7.16 -7.80
CA TRP A 175 11.26 -6.34 -6.84
C TRP A 175 10.86 -6.64 -5.39
N LEU A 176 9.56 -6.64 -5.11
CA LEU A 176 9.03 -6.92 -3.77
C LEU A 176 9.42 -8.32 -3.27
N ARG A 177 9.39 -9.33 -4.15
CA ARG A 177 9.79 -10.71 -3.80
C ARG A 177 11.29 -10.88 -3.56
N ALA A 178 12.12 -10.03 -4.14
CA ALA A 178 13.58 -10.10 -3.99
C ALA A 178 14.09 -9.48 -2.68
N ARG A 179 13.24 -8.74 -1.96
CA ARG A 179 13.64 -8.08 -0.71
C ARG A 179 13.78 -9.09 0.43
N PRO A 180 14.79 -8.94 1.30
CA PRO A 180 14.95 -9.81 2.45
C PRO A 180 13.72 -9.72 3.36
N GLN A 181 13.13 -10.87 3.71
CA GLN A 181 12.20 -10.91 4.83
C GLN A 181 13.02 -10.71 6.10
N THR A 182 12.78 -9.62 6.82
CA THR A 182 13.32 -9.43 8.17
C THR A 182 12.76 -10.54 9.06
N THR A 183 13.57 -11.56 9.32
CA THR A 183 13.33 -12.62 10.32
C THR A 183 13.41 -12.10 11.73
#